data_AF-A0A2V6GF35-F1
#
_entry.id   AF-A0A2V6GF35-F1
#
_cell.length_a   1.000
_cell.length_b   1.000
_cell.length_c   1.000
_cell.angle_alpha   90.00
_cell.angle_beta   90.00
_cell.angle_gamma   90.00
#
_symmetry.space_group_name_H-M   'P 1'
#
loop_
_entity.id
_entity.type
_entity.pdbx_description
1 polymer ?
#
loop_
_entity_poly.entity_id
_entity_poly.type
_entity_poly.pdbx_seq_one_letter_code
_entity_poly.pdbx_strand_id
1 'polypeptide(L)'
;MNTLRSRQLHHALEKLSKAIREVEAVVETMRAEHDPLASHIFISRRHYRNAKDTKGGKRREINARLSFNTACELGFRGSLDEWERLMGAVARR
;
A
#
# COMPACT_ATOMS: atom_id res chain seq x y z
N MET A 1 -33.43 0.99 -44.27
CA MET A 1 -32.06 0.51 -43.96
C MET A 1 -31.51 1.04 -42.61
N ASN A 2 -32.27 1.05 -41.51
CA ASN A 2 -31.81 1.64 -40.22
C ASN A 2 -31.89 0.73 -38.99
N THR A 3 -32.58 -0.41 -39.07
CA THR A 3 -32.80 -1.30 -37.90
C THR A 3 -31.59 -2.16 -37.57
N LEU A 4 -30.88 -2.67 -38.59
CA LEU A 4 -29.71 -3.54 -38.40
C LEU A 4 -28.54 -2.78 -37.74
N ARG A 5 -28.25 -1.56 -38.23
CA ARG A 5 -27.20 -0.69 -37.68
C ARG A 5 -27.54 -0.20 -36.27
N SER A 6 -28.81 0.09 -36.00
CA SER A 6 -29.29 0.45 -34.65
C SER A 6 -29.08 -0.70 -33.66
N ARG A 7 -29.40 -1.95 -34.05
CA ARG A 7 -29.14 -3.13 -33.20
C ARG A 7 -27.65 -3.35 -32.93
N GLN A 8 -26.81 -3.17 -33.95
CA GLN A 8 -25.35 -3.28 -33.79
C GLN A 8 -24.80 -2.23 -32.82
N LEU A 9 -25.28 -0.99 -32.93
CA LEU A 9 -24.91 0.08 -32.00
C LEU A 9 -25.35 -0.23 -30.57
N HIS A 10 -26.59 -0.69 -30.39
CA HIS A 10 -27.12 -1.05 -29.07
C HIS A 10 -26.28 -2.16 -28.42
N HIS A 11 -25.97 -3.21 -29.19
CA HIS A 11 -25.13 -4.31 -28.72
C HIS A 11 -23.71 -3.85 -28.34
N ALA A 12 -23.11 -2.94 -29.13
CA ALA A 12 -21.80 -2.38 -28.82
C ALA A 12 -21.82 -1.54 -27.52
N LEU A 13 -22.88 -0.76 -27.30
CA LEU A 13 -23.06 0.02 -26.08
C LEU A 13 -23.26 -0.87 -24.85
N GLU A 14 -24.05 -1.94 -24.95
CA GLU A 14 -24.21 -2.93 -23.88
C GLU A 14 -22.87 -3.58 -23.52
N LYS A 15 -22.09 -3.97 -24.53
CA LYS A 15 -20.77 -4.57 -24.33
C LYS A 15 -19.80 -3.59 -23.65
N LEU A 16 -19.80 -2.33 -24.07
CA LEU A 16 -18.98 -1.28 -23.46
C LEU A 16 -19.39 -1.03 -22.00
N SER A 17 -20.69 -0.93 -21.73
CA SER A 17 -21.22 -0.73 -20.37
C SER A 17 -20.82 -1.89 -19.44
N LYS A 18 -20.88 -3.14 -19.92
CA LYS A 18 -20.41 -4.30 -19.17
C LYS A 18 -18.91 -4.23 -18.89
N ALA A 19 -18.10 -3.90 -19.89
CA ALA A 19 -16.65 -3.79 -19.72
C ALA A 19 -16.25 -2.69 -18.73
N ILE A 20 -16.95 -1.54 -18.73
CA ILE A 20 -16.72 -0.47 -17.75
C ILE A 20 -16.96 -0.98 -16.33
N ARG A 21 -18.08 -1.67 -16.09
CA ARG A 21 -18.41 -2.23 -14.76
C ARG A 21 -17.39 -3.28 -14.29
N GLU A 22 -16.89 -4.11 -15.20
CA GLU A 22 -15.84 -5.09 -14.88
C GLU A 22 -14.54 -4.39 -14.46
N VAL A 23 -14.13 -3.33 -15.16
CA VAL A 23 -12.97 -2.52 -14.79
C VAL A 23 -13.18 -1.83 -13.43
N GLU A 24 -14.36 -1.25 -13.20
CA GLU A 24 -14.70 -0.63 -11.91
C GLU A 24 -14.62 -1.64 -10.76
N ALA A 25 -15.13 -2.86 -10.93
CA ALA A 25 -15.04 -3.92 -9.92
C ALA A 25 -13.60 -4.34 -9.61
N VAL A 26 -12.73 -4.41 -10.64
CA VAL A 26 -11.30 -4.69 -10.44
C VAL A 26 -10.62 -3.54 -9.72
N VAL A 27 -10.91 -2.29 -10.08
CA VAL A 27 -10.37 -1.10 -9.42
C VAL A 27 -10.80 -1.04 -7.95
N GLU A 28 -12.06 -1.35 -7.64
CA GLU A 28 -12.52 -1.41 -6.25
C GLU A 28 -11.87 -2.56 -5.48
N THR A 29 -11.63 -3.70 -6.13
CA THR A 29 -10.85 -4.80 -5.53
C THR A 29 -9.42 -4.35 -5.23
N MET A 30 -8.75 -3.67 -6.17
CA MET A 30 -7.40 -3.13 -5.97
C MET A 30 -7.34 -2.01 -4.92
N ARG A 31 -8.41 -1.22 -4.76
CA ARG A 31 -8.54 -0.22 -3.69
C ARG A 31 -8.80 -0.87 -2.34
N ALA A 32 -9.54 -1.97 -2.32
CA ALA A 32 -9.79 -2.78 -1.13
C ALA A 32 -8.55 -3.60 -0.74
N GLU A 33 -7.68 -3.95 -1.70
CA GLU A 33 -6.31 -4.42 -1.49
C GLU A 33 -5.45 -3.27 -0.93
N HIS A 34 -5.73 -2.94 0.31
CA HIS A 34 -4.93 -2.06 1.14
C HIS A 34 -3.47 -2.53 1.11
N ASP A 35 -2.57 -1.75 0.50
CA ASP A 35 -1.14 -2.04 0.43
C ASP A 35 -0.61 -2.34 1.86
N PRO A 36 -0.32 -3.61 2.18
CA PRO A 36 0.05 -3.99 3.52
C PRO A 36 1.39 -3.36 3.94
N LEU A 37 2.30 -3.16 2.99
CA LEU A 37 3.61 -2.57 3.24
C LEU A 37 3.50 -1.08 3.51
N ALA A 38 2.76 -0.33 2.69
CA ALA A 38 2.48 1.09 2.96
C ALA A 38 1.77 1.28 4.31
N SER A 39 0.82 0.38 4.54
CA SER A 39 0.19 0.03 5.81
C SER A 39 1.09 0.13 7.03
N HIS A 40 1.99 -0.84 6.98
CA HIS A 40 2.97 -1.16 7.99
C HIS A 40 4.02 -0.08 8.15
N ILE A 41 4.44 0.59 7.06
CA ILE A 41 5.34 1.74 7.11
C ILE A 41 4.74 2.86 7.95
N PHE A 42 3.47 3.21 7.72
CA PHE A 42 2.81 4.29 8.46
C PHE A 42 2.69 3.97 9.96
N ILE A 43 2.23 2.76 10.28
CA ILE A 43 2.06 2.28 11.65
C ILE A 43 3.42 2.22 12.36
N SER A 44 4.43 1.59 11.75
CA SER A 44 5.77 1.44 12.31
C SER A 44 6.44 2.79 12.57
N ARG A 45 6.29 3.75 11.63
CA ARG A 45 6.82 5.12 11.79
C ARG A 45 6.16 5.84 12.97
N ARG A 46 4.85 5.69 13.14
CA ARG A 46 4.11 6.24 14.28
C ARG A 46 4.59 5.63 15.59
N HIS A 47 4.76 4.30 15.66
CA HIS A 47 5.28 3.63 16.85
C HIS A 47 6.70 4.05 17.20
N TYR A 48 7.58 4.17 16.20
CA TYR A 48 8.96 4.59 16.39
C TYR A 48 9.05 6.00 17.00
N ARG A 49 8.29 6.96 16.46
CA ARG A 49 8.24 8.35 16.96
C ARG A 49 7.66 8.45 18.38
N ASN A 50 6.60 7.67 18.64
CA ASN A 50 5.86 7.75 19.90
C ASN A 50 6.43 6.84 21.00
N ALA A 51 7.42 6.01 20.69
CA ALA A 51 8.09 5.18 21.68
C ALA A 51 8.75 6.08 22.74
N LYS A 52 8.22 6.00 23.97
CA LYS A 52 8.86 6.54 25.17
C LYS A 52 10.08 5.68 25.47
N ASP A 53 11.23 6.17 25.02
CA ASP A 53 12.47 5.42 25.12
C ASP A 53 13.00 5.38 26.55
N THR A 54 13.81 4.37 26.84
CA THR A 54 14.67 4.36 28.01
C THR A 54 15.99 5.06 27.68
N LYS A 55 16.84 5.33 28.68
CA LYS A 55 18.18 5.90 28.42
C LYS A 55 18.90 5.02 27.38
N GLY A 56 19.24 5.61 26.23
CA GLY A 56 20.04 4.97 25.18
C GLY A 56 19.31 4.53 23.91
N GLY A 57 18.02 4.83 23.71
CA GLY A 57 17.39 4.56 22.40
C GLY A 57 16.92 3.11 22.18
N LYS A 58 17.12 2.24 23.19
CA LYS A 58 17.00 0.79 23.06
C LYS A 58 15.60 0.33 22.68
N ARG A 59 14.56 1.02 23.12
CA ARG A 59 13.17 0.65 22.80
C ARG A 59 12.86 0.96 21.33
N ARG A 60 13.37 2.08 20.80
CA ARG A 60 13.22 2.42 19.38
C ARG A 60 13.98 1.45 18.49
N GLU A 61 15.20 1.07 18.89
CA GLU A 61 15.99 0.07 18.16
C GLU A 61 15.25 -1.27 18.07
N ILE A 62 14.74 -1.78 19.20
CA ILE A 62 13.99 -3.04 19.22
C ILE A 62 12.73 -2.95 18.34
N ASN A 63 11.98 -1.86 18.42
CA ASN A 63 10.79 -1.66 17.59
C ASN A 63 11.13 -1.60 16.09
N ALA A 64 12.24 -0.97 15.72
CA ALA A 64 12.70 -0.92 14.33
C ALA A 64 13.06 -2.31 13.81
N ARG A 65 13.83 -3.09 14.58
CA ARG A 65 14.21 -4.47 14.21
C ARG A 65 12.99 -5.38 14.05
N LEU A 66 12.04 -5.33 15.00
CA LEU A 66 10.83 -6.16 14.92
C LEU A 66 9.96 -5.79 13.73
N SER A 67 9.77 -4.48 13.47
CA SER A 67 8.98 -4.02 12.31
C SER A 67 9.68 -4.30 10.98
N PHE A 68 11.01 -4.32 10.93
CA PHE A 68 11.77 -4.62 9.72
C PHE A 68 11.52 -6.04 9.20
N ASN A 69 11.46 -7.03 10.08
CA ASN A 69 11.19 -8.41 9.68
C ASN A 69 9.82 -8.53 8.98
N THR A 70 8.78 -7.94 9.59
CA THR A 70 7.45 -7.88 8.97
C THR A 70 7.47 -7.07 7.67
N ALA A 71 8.26 -5.99 7.57
CA ALA A 71 8.40 -5.26 6.32
C ALA A 71 8.97 -6.12 5.19
N CYS A 72 9.97 -6.96 5.49
CA CYS A 72 10.56 -7.88 4.51
C CYS A 72 9.54 -8.91 4.02
N GLU A 73 8.73 -9.47 4.93
CA GLU A 73 7.62 -10.37 4.60
C GLU A 73 6.58 -9.71 3.69
N LEU A 74 6.32 -8.41 3.91
CA LEU A 74 5.41 -7.59 3.11
C LEU A 74 6.02 -7.06 1.79
N GLY A 75 7.23 -7.49 1.45
CA GLY A 75 7.84 -7.16 0.15
C GLY A 75 8.87 -6.02 0.18
N PHE A 76 9.24 -5.50 1.36
CA PHE A 76 10.36 -4.57 1.47
C PHE A 76 11.67 -5.28 1.05
N ARG A 77 12.53 -4.57 0.31
CA ARG A 77 13.80 -5.09 -0.22
C ARG A 77 15.03 -4.27 0.19
N GLY A 78 14.82 -3.21 0.98
CA GLY A 78 15.90 -2.40 1.51
C GLY A 78 16.59 -3.03 2.72
N SER A 79 17.68 -2.42 3.15
CA SER A 79 18.41 -2.82 4.37
C SER A 79 17.71 -2.31 5.64
N LEU A 80 18.13 -2.85 6.80
CA LEU A 80 17.66 -2.37 8.10
C LEU A 80 17.97 -0.86 8.29
N ASP A 81 19.12 -0.39 7.82
CA ASP A 81 19.50 1.02 7.90
C ASP A 81 18.59 1.93 7.04
N GLU A 82 18.13 1.43 5.90
CA GLU A 82 17.15 2.12 5.06
C GLU A 82 15.77 2.14 5.71
N TRP A 83 15.40 1.02 6.35
CA TRP A 83 14.18 0.93 7.14
C TRP A 83 14.16 1.91 8.32
N GLU A 84 15.23 1.96 9.11
CA GLU A 84 15.36 2.89 10.24
C GLU A 84 15.28 4.36 9.79
N ARG A 85 15.89 4.68 8.64
CA ARG A 85 15.77 6.01 8.01
C ARG A 85 14.33 6.33 7.62
N LEU A 86 13.60 5.38 7.02
CA LEU A 86 12.17 5.53 6.70
C LEU A 86 11.30 5.78 7.93
N MET A 87 11.62 5.12 9.06
CA MET A 87 10.94 5.32 10.35
C MET A 87 11.20 6.71 10.98
N GLY A 88 12.15 7.48 10.43
CA GLY A 88 12.46 8.83 10.87
C GLY A 88 13.57 8.89 11.91
N ALA A 89 14.46 7.90 11.96
CA ALA A 89 15.77 8.04 12.57
C ALA A 89 16.62 9.01 11.72
N VAL A 90 16.30 10.30 11.74
CA VAL A 90 17.21 11.31 11.24
C VAL A 90 18.34 11.36 12.25
N ALA A 91 19.47 10.72 11.92
CA ALA A 91 20.73 11.04 12.58
C ALA A 91 20.88 12.56 12.48
N ARG A 92 20.76 13.24 13.62
CA ARG A 92 21.22 14.64 13.71
C ARG A 92 22.71 14.56 13.38
N ARG A 93 23.09 15.06 12.20
CA ARG A 93 24.49 15.40 11.92
C ARG A 93 24.96 16.42 12.95
#